data_AF-A0A1G0LRE6-F1
#
_entry.id   AF-A0A1G0LRE6-F1
#
_cell.length_a   1.000
_cell.length_b   1.000
_cell.length_c   1.000
_cell.angle_alpha   90.00
_cell.angle_beta   90.00
_cell.angle_gamma   90.00
#
_symmetry.space_group_name_H-M   'P 1'
#
loop_
_entity.id
_entity.type
_entity.pdbx_description
1 polymer ?
#
loop_
_entity_poly.entity_id
_entity_poly.type
_entity_poly.pdbx_seq_one_letter_code
_entity_poly.pdbx_strand_id
1 'polypeptide(L)'
;MIYGIDRTHHAWTLALLLACDPTTAPNMDEMNVDETTQLPDVFRNFTSDVTVSVEQGFVVLRSAGVPNHKSPYFQAGDARYAAYTGTNPNFMLNPNRIAEQNLVLRIPVTPTVATTAQPTPLGPIGMALNGVPIFNQYAGPQQPLTREIDSFDQYNGHPQQSGMYHYHVEPLFITQTRGKSGLVGFLLDGYPVYGPVEDGGALLSADLDAF
;
A
#
# COMPACT_ATOMS: atom_id res chain seq x y z
N MET A 1 6.79 11.22 -7.12
CA MET A 1 5.62 10.32 -7.14
C MET A 1 6.11 8.98 -6.58
N ILE A 2 5.35 8.30 -5.72
CA ILE A 2 5.51 6.83 -5.60
C ILE A 2 5.10 6.32 -7.02
N TYR A 3 5.71 5.38 -7.72
CA TYR A 3 5.79 3.93 -7.50
C TYR A 3 6.71 3.32 -8.57
N GLY A 4 7.41 2.24 -8.22
CA GLY A 4 7.71 1.14 -9.14
C GLY A 4 6.69 0.04 -8.90
N ILE A 5 5.89 -0.27 -9.92
CA ILE A 5 4.97 -1.40 -9.90
C ILE A 5 5.67 -2.51 -10.68
N ASP A 6 6.31 -3.45 -9.97
CA ASP A 6 6.86 -4.64 -10.62
C ASP A 6 5.67 -5.50 -11.12
N ARG A 7 5.49 -5.52 -12.45
CA ARG A 7 4.49 -6.33 -13.15
C ARG A 7 5.12 -7.57 -13.81
N THR A 8 6.44 -7.79 -13.70
CA THR A 8 7.17 -8.73 -14.58
C THR A 8 7.56 -10.05 -13.93
N HIS A 9 7.42 -10.22 -12.61
CA HIS A 9 7.79 -11.48 -11.97
C HIS A 9 6.68 -12.04 -11.09
N HIS A 10 6.07 -13.15 -11.55
CA HIS A 10 5.57 -14.31 -10.81
C HIS A 10 4.39 -14.99 -11.54
N ALA A 11 4.66 -15.53 -12.74
CA ALA A 11 3.85 -16.64 -13.25
C ALA A 11 4.23 -17.89 -12.45
N TRP A 12 3.45 -18.22 -11.42
CA TRP A 12 3.56 -19.52 -10.75
C TRP A 12 2.96 -20.58 -11.67
N THR A 13 3.80 -21.23 -12.46
CA THR A 13 3.40 -22.37 -13.28
C THR A 13 3.10 -23.56 -12.37
N LEU A 14 1.82 -23.81 -12.09
CA LEU A 14 1.37 -25.02 -11.39
C LEU A 14 1.54 -26.23 -12.32
N ALA A 15 2.56 -27.04 -12.07
CA ALA A 15 2.76 -28.30 -12.77
C ALA A 15 1.81 -29.36 -12.20
N LEU A 16 0.71 -29.63 -12.91
CA LEU A 16 -0.22 -30.72 -12.59
C LEU A 16 0.33 -32.04 -13.15
N LEU A 17 0.87 -32.90 -12.29
CA LEU A 17 1.20 -34.28 -12.63
C LEU A 17 -0.09 -35.13 -12.61
N LEU A 18 -0.64 -35.41 -13.79
CA LEU A 18 -1.71 -36.38 -13.98
C LEU A 18 -1.13 -37.80 -14.04
N ALA A 19 -1.30 -38.56 -12.95
CA ALA A 19 -1.22 -40.02 -12.98
C ALA A 19 -2.64 -40.58 -13.14
N CYS A 20 -2.85 -41.42 -14.15
CA CYS A 20 -4.13 -42.06 -14.45
C CYS A 20 -4.08 -43.51 -13.98
N ASP A 21 -4.98 -43.89 -13.07
CA ASP A 21 -5.31 -45.30 -12.78
C ASP A 21 -6.80 -45.51 -13.11
N PRO A 22 -7.17 -46.48 -13.97
CA PRO A 22 -8.56 -46.68 -14.36
C PRO A 22 -9.18 -47.73 -13.45
N THR A 23 -10.08 -47.33 -12.56
CA THR A 23 -11.31 -48.06 -12.18
C THR A 23 -11.91 -47.43 -10.92
N THR A 24 -13.05 -46.74 -11.08
CA THR A 24 -14.28 -46.75 -10.25
C THR A 24 -15.08 -45.48 -10.59
N ALA A 25 -16.39 -45.62 -10.81
CA ALA A 25 -17.30 -44.55 -11.22
C ALA A 25 -17.35 -43.38 -10.21
N PRO A 26 -17.58 -42.11 -10.65
CA PRO A 26 -17.54 -40.97 -9.75
C PRO A 26 -18.81 -40.94 -8.90
N ASN A 27 -18.64 -41.06 -7.59
CA ASN A 27 -19.64 -40.68 -6.62
C ASN A 27 -19.72 -39.14 -6.60
N MET A 28 -20.89 -38.58 -6.88
CA MET A 28 -21.16 -37.14 -6.83
C MET A 28 -21.39 -36.74 -5.37
N ASP A 29 -20.34 -36.77 -4.56
CA ASP A 29 -20.29 -36.02 -3.30
C ASP A 29 -18.82 -35.81 -2.92
N GLU A 30 -18.52 -34.64 -2.37
CA GLU A 30 -17.18 -34.10 -2.06
C GLU A 30 -16.43 -33.38 -3.21
N MET A 31 -16.90 -32.19 -3.58
CA MET A 31 -15.94 -31.09 -3.81
C MET A 31 -15.35 -30.71 -2.44
N ASN A 32 -14.28 -31.40 -2.08
CA ASN A 32 -13.40 -30.96 -1.02
C ASN A 32 -12.65 -29.70 -1.51
N VAL A 33 -13.22 -28.52 -1.24
CA VAL A 33 -12.55 -27.23 -1.45
C VAL A 33 -11.54 -27.07 -0.33
N ASP A 34 -10.38 -27.68 -0.48
CA ASP A 34 -9.19 -27.33 0.29
C ASP A 34 -8.49 -26.14 -0.39
N GLU A 35 -9.18 -25.00 -0.46
CA GLU A 35 -8.55 -23.70 -0.69
C GLU A 35 -7.82 -23.34 0.61
N THR A 36 -6.65 -23.95 0.78
CA THR A 36 -5.71 -23.64 1.85
C THR A 36 -5.48 -22.13 1.87
N THR A 37 -6.16 -21.50 2.82
CA THR A 37 -6.27 -20.05 3.04
C THR A 37 -4.99 -19.54 3.69
N GLN A 38 -3.85 -19.86 3.09
CA GLN A 38 -2.56 -19.40 3.57
C GLN A 38 -2.30 -18.00 3.05
N LEU A 39 -2.10 -17.07 3.98
CA LEU A 39 -1.64 -15.72 3.68
C LEU A 39 -0.33 -15.80 2.90
N PRO A 40 -0.26 -15.28 1.65
CA PRO A 40 0.99 -15.31 0.90
C PRO A 40 2.10 -14.57 1.64
N ASP A 41 3.31 -15.11 1.64
CA ASP A 41 4.40 -14.64 2.51
C ASP A 41 4.76 -13.16 2.31
N VAL A 42 4.56 -12.63 1.10
CA VAL A 42 4.80 -11.22 0.81
C VAL A 42 3.95 -10.29 1.71
N PHE A 43 2.73 -10.70 2.06
CA PHE A 43 1.83 -9.95 2.96
C PHE A 43 2.21 -10.08 4.44
N ARG A 44 3.19 -10.91 4.80
CA ARG A 44 3.75 -10.95 6.17
C ARG A 44 4.70 -9.77 6.45
N ASN A 45 4.99 -8.94 5.44
CA ASN A 45 5.86 -7.77 5.58
C ASN A 45 5.21 -6.58 6.30
N PHE A 46 3.89 -6.58 6.46
CA PHE A 46 3.20 -5.55 7.23
C PHE A 46 3.68 -5.54 8.69
N THR A 47 3.76 -4.35 9.29
CA THR A 47 4.08 -4.22 10.72
C THR A 47 2.91 -4.70 11.57
N SER A 48 3.12 -4.79 12.89
CA SER A 48 2.06 -5.08 13.86
C SER A 48 0.94 -4.03 13.90
N ASP A 49 1.11 -2.90 13.23
CA ASP A 49 0.09 -1.84 13.12
C ASP A 49 -1.06 -2.23 12.15
N VAL A 50 -0.88 -3.32 11.38
CA VAL A 50 -1.87 -3.84 10.44
C VAL A 50 -2.28 -5.24 10.84
N THR A 51 -3.59 -5.45 10.98
CA THR A 51 -4.14 -6.82 11.04
C THR A 51 -4.33 -7.34 9.63
N VAL A 52 -3.70 -8.48 9.34
CA VAL A 52 -3.74 -9.14 8.04
C VAL A 52 -4.47 -10.46 8.17
N SER A 53 -5.53 -10.67 7.39
CA SER A 53 -6.27 -11.93 7.31
C SER A 53 -6.53 -12.32 5.86
N VAL A 54 -6.99 -13.55 5.62
CA VAL A 54 -7.47 -13.99 4.31
C VAL A 54 -8.96 -14.32 4.43
N GLU A 55 -9.78 -13.75 3.56
CA GLU A 55 -11.22 -13.98 3.50
C GLU A 55 -11.66 -14.09 2.03
N GLN A 56 -12.16 -15.26 1.62
CA GLN A 56 -12.80 -15.46 0.30
C GLN A 56 -11.92 -15.02 -0.90
N GLY A 57 -10.65 -15.42 -0.92
CA GLY A 57 -9.71 -15.06 -1.99
C GLY A 57 -9.17 -13.62 -1.92
N PHE A 58 -9.42 -12.91 -0.83
CA PHE A 58 -8.84 -11.59 -0.57
C PHE A 58 -7.95 -11.62 0.67
N VAL A 59 -6.80 -10.96 0.59
CA VAL A 59 -6.12 -10.45 1.77
C VAL A 59 -6.90 -9.24 2.29
N VAL A 60 -7.28 -9.29 3.55
CA VAL A 60 -7.99 -8.21 4.23
C VAL A 60 -7.04 -7.52 5.19
N LEU A 61 -6.83 -6.23 4.94
CA LEU A 61 -5.95 -5.38 5.73
C LEU A 61 -6.79 -4.44 6.58
N ARG A 62 -6.56 -4.44 7.90
CA ARG A 62 -7.19 -3.52 8.84
C ARG A 62 -6.14 -2.68 9.55
N SER A 63 -6.36 -1.37 9.60
CA SER A 63 -5.42 -0.42 10.19
C SER A 63 -6.15 0.79 10.76
N ALA A 64 -5.57 1.38 11.82
CA ALA A 64 -6.01 2.67 12.34
C ALA A 64 -5.57 3.85 11.45
N GLY A 65 -4.72 3.62 10.45
CA GLY A 65 -4.21 4.67 9.55
C GLY A 65 -3.26 5.67 10.24
N VAL A 66 -2.78 5.35 11.44
CA VAL A 66 -1.88 6.20 12.22
C VAL A 66 -0.43 5.79 11.93
N PRO A 67 0.47 6.73 11.58
CA PRO A 67 1.87 6.39 11.33
C PRO A 67 2.55 5.90 12.61
N ASN A 68 3.41 4.89 12.46
CA ASN A 68 4.25 4.34 13.53
C ASN A 68 5.58 5.10 13.72
N HIS A 69 5.61 6.36 13.28
CA HIS A 69 6.72 7.29 13.45
C HIS A 69 6.21 8.58 14.08
N LYS A 70 7.12 9.40 14.60
CA LYS A 70 6.75 10.73 15.12
C LYS A 70 6.39 11.68 13.98
N SER A 71 5.52 12.64 14.27
CA SER A 71 5.06 13.63 13.29
C SER A 71 4.68 14.95 13.98
N PRO A 72 4.86 16.11 13.32
CA PRO A 72 4.35 17.40 13.81
C PRO A 72 2.81 17.47 13.78
N TYR A 73 2.14 16.51 13.13
CA TYR A 73 0.69 16.44 13.04
C TYR A 73 0.00 15.75 14.23
N PHE A 74 0.76 15.16 15.16
CA PHE A 74 0.23 14.79 16.46
C PHE A 74 0.01 16.03 17.33
N GLN A 75 -0.87 15.92 18.34
CA GLN A 75 -1.08 17.01 19.30
C GLN A 75 0.19 17.22 20.14
N ALA A 76 0.50 18.45 20.55
CA ALA A 76 1.74 18.77 21.26
C ALA A 76 1.95 18.00 22.59
N GLY A 77 0.86 17.50 23.21
CA GLY A 77 0.92 16.65 24.41
C GLY A 77 0.99 15.15 24.13
N ASP A 78 0.93 14.72 22.87
CA ASP A 78 1.04 13.31 22.48
C ASP A 78 2.53 12.89 22.47
N ALA A 79 2.86 11.71 23.01
CA ALA A 79 4.24 11.20 23.03
C ALA A 79 4.84 10.99 21.63
N ARG A 80 3.98 10.84 20.62
CA ARG A 80 4.34 10.71 19.19
C ARG A 80 4.57 12.04 18.51
N TYR A 81 4.31 13.16 19.18
CA TYR A 81 4.67 14.47 18.65
C TYR A 81 6.18 14.64 18.51
N ALA A 82 6.58 15.21 17.37
CA ALA A 82 7.90 15.78 17.16
C ALA A 82 7.76 17.01 16.27
N ALA A 83 8.56 18.05 16.53
CA ALA A 83 8.65 19.18 15.62
C ALA A 83 9.15 18.71 14.23
N TYR A 84 8.77 19.45 13.18
CA TYR A 84 9.23 19.16 11.83
C TYR A 84 10.77 19.28 11.73
N THR A 85 11.40 18.26 11.16
CA THR A 85 12.86 18.20 10.92
C THR A 85 13.19 17.87 9.46
N GLY A 86 12.23 18.03 8.56
CA GLY A 86 12.41 17.75 7.14
C GLY A 86 13.20 18.85 6.43
N THR A 87 13.50 18.62 5.15
CA THR A 87 14.37 19.50 4.36
C THR A 87 13.61 20.52 3.51
N ASN A 88 12.28 20.43 3.41
CA ASN A 88 11.47 21.43 2.69
C ASN A 88 11.48 22.77 3.48
N PRO A 89 12.10 23.85 2.95
CA PRO A 89 12.16 25.14 3.63
C PRO A 89 10.81 25.88 3.62
N ASN A 90 9.88 25.51 2.74
CA ASN A 90 8.55 26.10 2.62
C ASN A 90 7.50 25.37 3.47
N PHE A 91 7.93 24.42 4.31
CA PHE A 91 7.01 23.61 5.09
C PHE A 91 6.03 24.47 5.89
N MET A 92 4.75 24.19 5.71
CA MET A 92 3.63 24.84 6.37
C MET A 92 2.70 23.77 6.95
N LEU A 93 2.71 23.66 8.28
CA LEU A 93 1.82 22.74 8.97
C LEU A 93 0.36 23.13 8.70
N ASN A 94 -0.41 22.22 8.10
CA ASN A 94 -1.84 22.45 7.89
C ASN A 94 -2.60 22.34 9.24
N PRO A 95 -3.83 22.87 9.34
CA PRO A 95 -4.56 22.90 10.61
C PRO A 95 -5.10 21.53 11.05
N ASN A 96 -5.05 20.50 10.19
CA ASN A 96 -5.55 19.16 10.49
C ASN A 96 -4.59 18.43 11.45
N ARG A 97 -5.09 17.39 12.11
CA ARG A 97 -4.33 16.57 13.05
C ARG A 97 -4.62 15.10 12.81
N ILE A 98 -3.65 14.25 13.11
CA ILE A 98 -3.80 12.80 12.95
C ILE A 98 -4.91 12.31 13.87
N ALA A 99 -5.85 11.56 13.30
CA ALA A 99 -6.90 10.86 14.02
C ALA A 99 -6.95 9.40 13.58
N GLU A 100 -7.29 8.51 14.51
CA GLU A 100 -7.53 7.11 14.20
C GLU A 100 -8.69 6.96 13.22
N GLN A 101 -8.53 6.03 12.30
CA GLN A 101 -9.51 5.64 11.30
C GLN A 101 -9.88 4.16 11.52
N ASN A 102 -10.88 3.68 10.78
CA ASN A 102 -11.20 2.25 10.73
C ASN A 102 -11.02 1.75 9.29
N LEU A 103 -9.76 1.68 8.84
CA LEU A 103 -9.45 1.31 7.46
C LEU A 103 -9.64 -0.20 7.26
N VAL A 104 -10.30 -0.55 6.17
CA VAL A 104 -10.48 -1.93 5.71
C VAL A 104 -10.22 -1.95 4.22
N LEU A 105 -9.08 -2.49 3.81
CA LEU A 105 -8.78 -2.73 2.39
C LEU A 105 -8.86 -4.23 2.11
N ARG A 106 -9.41 -4.58 0.95
CA ARG A 106 -9.46 -5.96 0.46
C ARG A 106 -8.66 -6.00 -0.83
N ILE A 107 -7.68 -6.88 -0.87
CA ILE A 107 -6.71 -7.00 -1.95
C ILE A 107 -6.77 -8.44 -2.46
N PRO A 108 -6.86 -8.70 -3.77
CA PRO A 108 -6.83 -10.06 -4.29
C PRO A 108 -5.58 -10.82 -3.84
N VAL A 109 -5.70 -12.07 -3.40
CA VAL A 109 -4.52 -12.91 -3.09
C VAL A 109 -3.68 -13.20 -4.34
N THR A 110 -4.31 -13.16 -5.51
CA THR A 110 -3.70 -13.36 -6.81
C THR A 110 -4.05 -12.14 -7.69
N PRO A 111 -3.15 -11.14 -7.81
CA PRO A 111 -3.39 -9.97 -8.64
C PRO A 111 -3.46 -10.36 -10.13
N THR A 112 -4.35 -9.72 -10.87
CA THR A 112 -4.48 -9.87 -12.31
C THR A 112 -4.31 -8.53 -13.00
N VAL A 113 -3.47 -8.49 -14.02
CA VAL A 113 -3.27 -7.27 -14.83
C VAL A 113 -4.60 -6.85 -15.43
N ALA A 114 -5.02 -5.62 -15.19
CA ALA A 114 -6.20 -5.06 -15.84
C ALA A 114 -5.96 -4.92 -17.35
N THR A 115 -6.94 -5.33 -18.16
CA THR A 115 -6.88 -5.17 -19.63
C THR A 115 -6.96 -3.71 -20.08
N THR A 116 -7.44 -2.83 -19.20
CA THR A 116 -7.59 -1.39 -19.42
C THR A 116 -7.24 -0.64 -18.15
N ALA A 117 -6.36 0.36 -18.24
CA ALA A 117 -6.08 1.27 -17.14
C ALA A 117 -7.31 2.11 -16.81
N GLN A 118 -7.55 2.39 -15.54
CA GLN A 118 -8.67 3.22 -15.07
C GLN A 118 -8.12 4.30 -14.12
N PRO A 119 -8.70 5.51 -14.11
CA PRO A 119 -8.34 6.53 -13.13
C PRO A 119 -8.56 6.02 -11.71
N THR A 120 -7.60 6.31 -10.85
CA THR A 120 -7.73 5.98 -9.42
C THR A 120 -8.68 6.95 -8.71
N PRO A 121 -9.46 6.49 -7.72
CA PRO A 121 -10.33 7.37 -6.95
C PRO A 121 -9.51 8.36 -6.10
N LEU A 122 -10.14 9.48 -5.71
CA LEU A 122 -9.61 10.33 -4.65
C LEU A 122 -9.77 9.61 -3.32
N GLY A 123 -8.66 9.22 -2.68
CA GLY A 123 -8.65 8.46 -1.43
C GLY A 123 -7.60 7.35 -1.41
N PRO A 124 -7.73 6.38 -0.48
CA PRO A 124 -6.84 5.23 -0.42
C PRO A 124 -6.90 4.40 -1.72
N ILE A 125 -5.75 4.25 -2.36
CA ILE A 125 -5.49 3.35 -3.49
C ILE A 125 -4.63 2.15 -3.08
N GLY A 126 -4.21 2.10 -1.82
CA GLY A 126 -3.38 1.05 -1.25
C GLY A 126 -3.10 1.28 0.24
N MET A 127 -2.28 0.41 0.81
CA MET A 127 -1.81 0.50 2.20
C MET A 127 -0.29 0.29 2.25
N ALA A 128 0.39 1.21 2.92
CA ALA A 128 1.81 1.11 3.21
C ALA A 128 2.05 0.07 4.31
N LEU A 129 3.26 -0.49 4.39
CA LEU A 129 3.59 -1.56 5.34
C LEU A 129 3.36 -1.18 6.81
N ASN A 130 3.38 0.11 7.14
CA ASN A 130 3.07 0.63 8.48
C ASN A 130 1.59 0.95 8.72
N GLY A 131 0.70 0.53 7.82
CA GLY A 131 -0.75 0.71 7.95
C GLY A 131 -1.27 2.07 7.52
N VAL A 132 -0.42 2.99 7.07
CA VAL A 132 -0.85 4.28 6.54
C VAL A 132 -1.42 4.11 5.12
N PRO A 133 -2.58 4.70 4.79
CA PRO A 133 -3.12 4.63 3.45
C PRO A 133 -2.24 5.37 2.44
N ILE A 134 -2.19 4.79 1.26
CA ILE A 134 -1.50 5.31 0.10
C ILE A 134 -2.54 5.99 -0.79
N PHE A 135 -2.34 7.25 -1.15
CA PHE A 135 -3.24 8.02 -2.01
C PHE A 135 -2.63 8.19 -3.40
N ASN A 136 -3.47 8.55 -4.39
CA ASN A 136 -3.01 8.81 -5.75
C ASN A 136 -2.21 10.12 -5.87
N GLN A 137 -1.75 10.45 -7.07
CA GLN A 137 -0.92 11.62 -7.36
C GLN A 137 -1.65 12.98 -7.31
N TYR A 138 -2.93 13.00 -6.94
CA TYR A 138 -3.75 14.21 -6.98
C TYR A 138 -4.15 14.68 -5.58
N ALA A 139 -4.11 16.00 -5.39
CA ALA A 139 -4.80 16.69 -4.33
C ALA A 139 -6.33 16.65 -4.59
N GLY A 140 -7.14 16.72 -3.54
CA GLY A 140 -8.56 17.06 -3.72
C GLY A 140 -8.68 18.51 -4.18
N PRO A 141 -9.47 18.90 -5.20
CA PRO A 141 -10.38 18.16 -6.09
C PRO A 141 -9.75 17.80 -7.47
N GLN A 142 -8.96 16.72 -7.53
CA GLN A 142 -8.20 16.29 -8.72
C GLN A 142 -7.23 17.36 -9.26
N GLN A 143 -6.51 18.02 -8.36
CA GLN A 143 -5.51 19.02 -8.72
C GLN A 143 -4.09 18.46 -8.56
N PRO A 144 -3.08 19.01 -9.27
CA PRO A 144 -1.69 18.70 -8.98
C PRO A 144 -1.34 18.98 -7.51
N LEU A 145 -0.49 18.15 -6.92
CA LEU A 145 -0.05 18.26 -5.50
C LEU A 145 0.80 19.51 -5.19
N THR A 146 1.00 20.43 -6.14
CA THR A 146 1.86 21.60 -6.00
C THR A 146 1.49 22.48 -4.80
N ARG A 147 0.24 22.42 -4.32
CA ARG A 147 -0.24 23.16 -3.15
C ARG A 147 -0.21 22.38 -1.84
N GLU A 148 -0.06 21.06 -1.90
CA GLU A 148 -0.08 20.19 -0.71
C GLU A 148 1.32 19.74 -0.29
N ILE A 149 2.30 19.78 -1.20
CA ILE A 149 3.66 19.32 -0.95
C ILE A 149 4.34 20.04 0.23
N ASP A 150 3.99 21.31 0.44
CA ASP A 150 4.50 22.11 1.57
C ASP A 150 3.87 21.71 2.90
N SER A 151 2.82 20.90 2.89
CA SER A 151 2.22 20.36 4.12
C SER A 151 2.76 18.97 4.49
N PHE A 152 3.59 18.34 3.67
CA PHE A 152 4.13 17.03 4.00
C PHE A 152 5.16 17.13 5.11
N ASP A 153 5.05 16.24 6.11
CA ASP A 153 6.02 16.17 7.19
C ASP A 153 7.37 15.59 6.73
N GLN A 154 8.30 15.43 7.67
CA GLN A 154 9.66 14.93 7.36
C GLN A 154 9.68 13.50 6.76
N TYR A 155 8.55 12.79 6.80
CA TYR A 155 8.37 11.46 6.22
C TYR A 155 7.38 11.44 5.05
N ASN A 156 7.14 12.61 4.44
CA ASN A 156 6.35 12.77 3.21
C ASN A 156 4.86 12.44 3.34
N GLY A 157 4.30 12.48 4.54
CA GLY A 157 2.86 12.32 4.74
C GLY A 157 2.22 13.51 5.45
N HIS A 158 0.90 13.54 5.43
CA HIS A 158 0.10 14.57 6.09
C HIS A 158 -1.35 14.08 6.30
N PRO A 159 -2.11 14.68 7.24
CA PRO A 159 -3.53 14.39 7.41
C PRO A 159 -4.42 15.31 6.55
N GLN A 160 -5.47 14.70 5.99
CA GLN A 160 -6.62 15.44 5.45
C GLN A 160 -7.60 15.86 6.56
N GLN A 161 -8.70 16.51 6.20
CA GLN A 161 -9.65 17.15 7.13
C GLN A 161 -10.25 16.19 8.16
N SER A 162 -10.47 14.91 7.82
CA SER A 162 -10.94 13.90 8.78
C SER A 162 -9.84 13.31 9.69
N GLY A 163 -8.62 13.82 9.57
CA GLY A 163 -7.44 13.36 10.30
C GLY A 163 -6.77 12.11 9.75
N MET A 164 -7.22 11.60 8.59
CA MET A 164 -6.56 10.48 7.91
C MET A 164 -5.20 10.91 7.38
N TYR A 165 -4.15 10.47 8.06
CA TYR A 165 -2.77 10.60 7.61
C TYR A 165 -2.53 9.68 6.41
N HIS A 166 -1.85 10.17 5.37
CA HIS A 166 -1.64 9.42 4.14
C HIS A 166 -0.36 9.85 3.43
N TYR A 167 0.08 9.01 2.48
CA TYR A 167 1.21 9.28 1.60
C TYR A 167 0.75 9.44 0.15
N HIS A 168 1.19 10.51 -0.51
CA HIS A 168 1.08 10.70 -1.96
C HIS A 168 2.40 10.42 -2.69
N VAL A 169 3.52 10.58 -1.98
CA VAL A 169 4.90 10.48 -2.47
C VAL A 169 5.69 9.56 -1.54
N GLU A 170 6.93 9.21 -1.92
CA GLU A 170 7.76 8.21 -1.24
C GLU A 170 7.64 8.31 0.29
N PRO A 171 7.14 7.28 1.00
CA PRO A 171 7.07 7.28 2.46
C PRO A 171 8.47 7.06 3.04
N LEU A 172 9.17 8.17 3.29
CA LEU A 172 10.60 8.16 3.62
C LEU A 172 10.91 7.34 4.88
N PHE A 173 10.01 7.26 5.85
CA PHE A 173 10.24 6.43 7.04
C PHE A 173 10.43 4.95 6.69
N ILE A 174 9.65 4.46 5.72
CA ILE A 174 9.73 3.06 5.27
C ILE A 174 11.00 2.87 4.44
N THR A 175 11.27 3.74 3.46
CA THR A 175 12.43 3.58 2.57
C THR A 175 13.76 3.86 3.26
N GLN A 176 13.81 4.69 4.30
CA GLN A 176 14.99 4.84 5.17
C GLN A 176 15.29 3.55 5.95
N THR A 177 14.26 2.81 6.34
CA THR A 177 14.40 1.57 7.13
C THR A 177 14.65 0.34 6.25
N ARG A 178 14.03 0.28 5.07
CA ARG A 178 14.04 -0.90 4.18
C ARG A 178 14.90 -0.72 2.92
N GLY A 179 15.48 0.46 2.71
CA GLY A 179 16.20 0.81 1.50
C GLY A 179 15.28 1.38 0.42
N LYS A 180 15.89 2.08 -0.55
CA LYS A 180 15.17 2.79 -1.63
C LYS A 180 14.56 1.86 -2.70
N SER A 181 14.91 0.59 -2.71
CA SER A 181 14.30 -0.46 -3.54
C SER A 181 13.42 -1.42 -2.71
N GLY A 182 13.23 -1.14 -1.41
CA GLY A 182 12.48 -2.01 -0.52
C GLY A 182 10.97 -1.94 -0.75
N LEU A 183 10.27 -3.00 -0.36
CA LEU A 183 8.80 -3.04 -0.35
C LEU A 183 8.26 -1.94 0.58
N VAL A 184 7.34 -1.15 0.06
CA VAL A 184 6.69 -0.01 0.72
C VAL A 184 5.23 -0.30 1.07
N GLY A 185 4.53 -1.09 0.26
CA GLY A 185 3.12 -1.40 0.50
C GLY A 185 2.48 -2.20 -0.64
N PHE A 186 1.15 -2.20 -0.69
CA PHE A 186 0.37 -2.85 -1.74
C PHE A 186 -0.76 -1.94 -2.19
N LEU A 187 -1.06 -1.97 -3.49
CA LEU A 187 -2.22 -1.31 -4.09
C LEU A 187 -3.47 -2.21 -4.00
N LEU A 188 -4.64 -1.61 -4.22
CA LEU A 188 -5.94 -2.30 -4.13
C LEU A 188 -6.11 -3.44 -5.16
N ASP A 189 -5.36 -3.41 -6.25
CA ASP A 189 -5.33 -4.47 -7.27
C ASP A 189 -4.41 -5.65 -6.90
N GLY A 190 -3.65 -5.54 -5.80
CA GLY A 190 -2.77 -6.57 -5.27
C GLY A 190 -1.33 -6.50 -5.72
N TYR A 191 -0.96 -5.49 -6.50
CA TYR A 191 0.44 -5.29 -6.85
C TYR A 191 1.23 -4.65 -5.70
N PRO A 192 2.46 -5.15 -5.44
CA PRO A 192 3.37 -4.54 -4.49
C PRO A 192 3.87 -3.18 -5.00
N VAL A 193 4.14 -2.31 -4.04
CA VAL A 193 4.74 -0.99 -4.25
C VAL A 193 6.14 -1.02 -3.67
N TYR A 194 7.14 -0.69 -4.48
CA TYR A 194 8.52 -0.53 -4.01
C TYR A 194 8.91 0.95 -3.89
N GLY A 195 10.02 1.21 -3.19
CA GLY A 195 10.64 2.53 -3.14
C GLY A 195 11.06 3.05 -4.53
N PRO A 196 11.51 4.30 -4.63
CA PRO A 196 11.68 4.99 -5.91
C PRO A 196 12.91 4.54 -6.70
N VAL A 197 13.57 3.44 -6.33
CA VAL A 197 14.75 2.92 -7.03
C VAL A 197 14.48 1.50 -7.52
N GLU A 198 14.57 1.31 -8.83
CA GLU A 198 14.46 0.03 -9.53
C GLU A 198 15.73 -0.18 -10.36
N ASP A 199 16.38 -1.35 -10.25
CA ASP A 199 17.63 -1.69 -10.93
C ASP A 199 18.76 -0.64 -10.80
N GLY A 200 18.79 0.09 -9.68
CA GLY A 200 19.77 1.14 -9.40
C GLY A 200 19.46 2.49 -10.06
N GLY A 201 18.38 2.60 -10.83
CA GLY A 201 17.85 3.83 -11.40
C GLY A 201 16.71 4.41 -10.55
N ALA A 202 16.61 5.75 -10.50
CA ALA A 202 15.48 6.40 -9.87
C ALA A 202 14.28 6.41 -10.82
N LEU A 203 13.12 5.98 -10.34
CA LEU A 203 11.87 6.00 -11.09
C LEU A 203 11.32 7.42 -11.22
N LEU A 204 10.95 7.78 -12.44
CA LEU A 204 10.37 9.06 -12.80
C LEU A 204 8.86 8.93 -13.03
N SER A 205 8.14 10.04 -12.97
CA SER A 205 6.71 10.05 -13.28
C SER A 205 6.38 9.56 -14.71
N ALA A 206 7.37 9.55 -15.61
CA ALA A 206 7.23 9.06 -16.98
C ALA A 206 7.29 7.53 -17.09
N ASP A 207 7.82 6.85 -16.07
CA ASP A 207 7.88 5.39 -15.97
C ASP A 207 6.57 4.80 -15.41
N LEU A 208 5.60 5.68 -15.10
CA LEU A 208 4.29 5.30 -14.56
C LEU A 208 3.33 4.91 -15.69
N ASP A 209 2.48 3.93 -15.41
CA ASP A 209 1.39 3.56 -16.31
C ASP A 209 0.50 4.77 -16.60
N ALA A 210 0.41 5.16 -17.87
CA ALA A 210 -0.55 6.14 -18.32
C ALA A 210 -1.97 5.54 -18.30
N PHE A 211 -2.94 6.29 -17.80
CA PHE A 211 -4.37 6.00 -17.92
C PHE A 211 -5.04 7.01 -18.86
#